data_AF-A0A0X3WFK4-F1
#
_entry.id   AF-A0A0X3WFK4-F1
#
_cell.length_a   1.000
_cell.length_b   1.000
_cell.length_c   1.000
_cell.angle_alpha   90.00
_cell.angle_beta   90.00
_cell.angle_gamma   90.00
#
_symmetry.space_group_name_H-M   'P 1'
#
loop_
_entity.id
_entity.type
_entity.pdbx_description
1 polymer ?
#
loop_
_entity_poly.entity_id
_entity_poly.type
_entity_poly.pdbx_seq_one_letter_code
_entity_poly.pdbx_strand_id
1 'polypeptide(L)'
;MPGAAAAPVPSAAGARRPVAAAFRALAALTGATGIVLDTVASHDLGRLFSYFTIQSNILLALVFAWSAHRAWTGRPALSPRITGAALLYICITGLVFHFVLSNDASGFAMTSHRTPLETAASQLLHTATPLAAVLDWLFLTARATFLVRYAGLWLAYPILYLPFALIRGALLAPGTDGRYPYPFLDVDLHGYDGIARNAVVFGLAFYVLALALVLLDRIRPRLGSSRAPATDQMP
;
A
#
# COMPACT_ATOMS: atom_id res chain seq x y z
N MET A 1 51.64 -12.65 -28.30
CA MET A 1 50.56 -11.64 -28.36
C MET A 1 49.68 -11.82 -27.12
N PRO A 2 49.82 -11.00 -26.07
CA PRO A 2 48.95 -11.10 -24.89
C PRO A 2 47.55 -10.56 -25.23
N GLY A 3 46.52 -11.34 -24.91
CA GLY A 3 45.12 -11.00 -25.16
C GLY A 3 44.66 -9.79 -24.34
N ALA A 4 44.07 -8.81 -25.02
CA ALA A 4 43.44 -7.66 -24.39
C ALA A 4 42.24 -8.13 -23.55
N ALA A 5 42.34 -8.00 -22.23
CA ALA A 5 41.21 -8.19 -21.32
C ALA A 5 40.16 -7.11 -21.61
N ALA A 6 38.94 -7.54 -21.96
CA ALA A 6 37.80 -6.66 -22.16
C ALA A 6 37.51 -5.91 -20.85
N ALA A 7 37.57 -4.58 -20.89
CA ALA A 7 37.22 -3.74 -19.75
C ALA A 7 35.74 -3.96 -19.36
N PRO A 8 35.41 -4.03 -18.06
CA PRO A 8 34.04 -4.19 -17.62
C PRO A 8 33.21 -2.97 -18.06
N VAL A 9 32.16 -3.20 -18.83
CA VAL A 9 31.19 -2.17 -19.20
C VAL A 9 30.56 -1.64 -17.90
N PRO A 10 30.73 -0.35 -17.55
CA PRO A 10 30.11 0.18 -16.35
C PRO A 10 28.59 0.09 -16.50
N SER A 11 27.95 -0.72 -15.64
CA SER A 11 26.49 -0.74 -15.55
C SER A 11 26.03 0.67 -15.21
N ALA A 12 25.31 1.33 -16.11
CA ALA A 12 24.87 2.70 -15.94
C ALA A 12 24.08 2.85 -14.63
N ALA A 13 24.73 3.40 -13.59
CA ALA A 13 24.03 3.85 -12.39
C ALA A 13 23.01 4.90 -12.83
N GLY A 14 21.74 4.71 -12.45
CA GLY A 14 20.69 5.67 -12.77
C GLY A 14 20.97 7.02 -12.11
N ALA A 15 20.53 8.10 -12.73
CA ALA A 15 20.61 9.43 -12.14
C ALA A 15 19.93 9.45 -10.75
N ARG A 16 20.57 10.09 -9.77
CA ARG A 16 19.99 10.26 -8.43
C ARG A 16 18.72 11.11 -8.52
N ARG A 17 17.71 10.77 -7.70
CA ARG A 17 16.40 11.45 -7.67
C ARG A 17 16.10 11.93 -6.24
N PRO A 18 16.79 12.97 -5.75
CA PRO A 18 16.73 13.37 -4.34
C PRO A 18 15.33 13.83 -3.89
N VAL A 19 14.58 14.52 -4.74
CA VAL A 19 13.20 14.94 -4.43
C VAL A 19 12.29 13.73 -4.21
N ALA A 20 12.35 12.73 -5.10
CA ALA A 20 11.59 11.50 -4.94
C ALA A 20 12.05 10.69 -3.72
N ALA A 21 13.35 10.71 -3.41
CA ALA A 21 13.88 10.08 -2.20
C ALA A 21 13.33 10.73 -0.92
N ALA A 22 13.37 12.07 -0.84
CA ALA A 22 12.86 12.83 0.29
C ALA A 22 11.35 12.61 0.48
N PHE A 23 10.55 12.69 -0.58
CA PHE A 23 9.11 12.43 -0.52
C PHE A 23 8.80 11.05 0.05
N ARG A 24 9.45 10.01 -0.47
CA ARG A 24 9.25 8.63 -0.02
C ARG A 24 9.72 8.40 1.42
N ALA A 25 10.83 9.02 1.82
CA ALA A 25 11.30 8.96 3.20
C ALA A 25 10.29 9.61 4.15
N LEU A 26 9.77 10.79 3.81
CA LEU A 26 8.73 11.47 4.58
C LEU A 26 7.45 10.62 4.67
N ALA A 27 6.99 10.06 3.55
CA ALA A 27 5.80 9.21 3.54
C ALA A 27 6.00 7.90 4.35
N ALA A 28 7.20 7.32 4.33
CA ALA A 28 7.54 6.19 5.20
C ALA A 28 7.52 6.58 6.69
N LEU A 29 8.06 7.76 7.02
CA LEU A 29 8.01 8.31 8.39
C LEU A 29 6.56 8.59 8.82
N THR A 30 5.71 9.15 7.95
CA THR A 30 4.28 9.35 8.21
C THR A 30 3.60 8.04 8.62
N GLY A 31 3.83 6.96 7.87
CA GLY A 31 3.29 5.64 8.21
C GLY A 31 3.85 5.07 9.49
N ALA A 32 5.17 5.17 9.69
CA ALA A 32 5.82 4.72 10.92
C ALA A 32 5.31 5.49 12.15
N THR A 33 5.15 6.81 12.06
CA THR A 33 4.55 7.63 13.11
C THR A 33 3.13 7.17 13.40
N GLY A 34 2.29 7.00 12.37
CA GLY A 34 0.92 6.48 12.56
C GLY A 34 0.89 5.16 13.32
N ILE A 35 1.75 4.20 12.95
CA ILE A 35 1.87 2.89 13.62
C ILE A 35 2.31 3.06 15.08
N VAL A 36 3.29 3.92 15.34
CA VAL A 36 3.79 4.18 16.71
C VAL A 36 2.70 4.81 17.58
N LEU A 37 1.97 5.80 17.07
CA LEU A 37 0.87 6.42 17.83
C LEU A 37 -0.22 5.39 18.17
N ASP A 38 -0.59 4.53 17.22
CA ASP A 38 -1.59 3.48 17.43
C ASP A 38 -1.09 2.38 18.39
N THR A 39 0.22 2.08 18.36
CA THR A 39 0.87 1.17 19.32
C THR A 39 0.85 1.73 20.73
N VAL A 40 1.11 3.03 20.89
CA VAL A 40 1.08 3.72 22.19
C VAL A 40 -0.34 3.81 22.74
N ALA A 41 -1.34 3.99 21.86
CA ALA A 41 -2.74 4.03 22.26
C ALA A 41 -3.34 2.64 22.56
N SER A 42 -2.79 1.57 21.95
CA SER A 42 -3.35 0.23 22.08
C SER A 42 -2.93 -0.47 23.37
N HIS A 43 -3.90 -1.16 23.99
CA HIS A 43 -3.67 -2.08 25.11
C HIS A 43 -3.49 -3.54 24.68
N ASP A 44 -3.65 -3.84 23.38
CA ASP A 44 -3.51 -5.19 22.81
C ASP A 44 -2.76 -5.14 21.47
N LEU A 45 -1.48 -5.48 21.52
CA LEU A 45 -0.61 -5.51 20.34
C LEU A 45 -0.95 -6.68 19.40
N GLY A 46 -1.39 -7.82 19.94
CA GLY A 46 -1.78 -8.97 19.14
C GLY A 46 -2.99 -8.64 18.25
N ARG A 47 -3.97 -7.93 18.81
CA ARG A 47 -5.10 -7.36 18.05
C ARG A 47 -4.64 -6.31 17.07
N LEU A 48 -3.82 -5.35 17.50
CA LEU A 48 -3.32 -4.26 16.64
C LEU A 48 -2.65 -4.79 15.36
N PHE A 49 -1.69 -5.70 15.49
CA PHE A 49 -0.96 -6.24 14.33
C PHE A 49 -1.79 -7.21 13.48
N SER A 50 -2.98 -7.61 13.95
CA SER A 50 -3.92 -8.43 13.17
C SER A 50 -4.74 -7.62 12.16
N TYR A 51 -4.79 -6.28 12.28
CA TYR A 51 -5.49 -5.44 11.32
C TYR A 51 -4.73 -5.35 9.98
N PHE A 52 -5.44 -5.53 8.88
CA PHE A 52 -4.92 -5.32 7.52
C PHE A 52 -4.37 -3.89 7.34
N THR A 53 -4.98 -2.91 8.00
CA THR A 53 -4.51 -1.51 8.05
C THR A 53 -3.06 -1.42 8.51
N ILE A 54 -2.71 -2.08 9.61
CA ILE A 54 -1.36 -2.03 10.18
C ILE A 54 -0.38 -2.79 9.29
N GLN A 55 -0.75 -4.00 8.85
CA GLN A 55 0.12 -4.82 8.00
C GLN A 55 0.42 -4.13 6.65
N SER A 56 -0.58 -3.48 6.02
CA SER A 56 -0.41 -2.73 4.78
C SER A 56 0.42 -1.45 4.96
N ASN A 57 0.25 -0.71 6.07
CA ASN A 57 1.07 0.46 6.38
C ASN A 57 2.53 0.08 6.66
N ILE A 58 2.80 -1.04 7.36
CA ILE A 58 4.15 -1.58 7.55
C ILE A 58 4.78 -1.89 6.20
N LEU A 59 4.08 -2.63 5.33
CA LEU A 59 4.59 -2.97 4.00
C LEU A 59 4.91 -1.71 3.20
N LEU A 60 4.00 -0.73 3.18
CA LEU A 60 4.22 0.52 2.45
C LEU A 60 5.43 1.29 3.00
N ALA A 61 5.54 1.43 4.32
CA ALA A 61 6.66 2.13 4.95
C ALA A 61 8.01 1.49 4.58
N LEU A 62 8.08 0.15 4.56
CA LEU A 62 9.28 -0.58 4.13
C LEU A 62 9.58 -0.37 2.64
N VAL A 63 8.56 -0.48 1.78
CA VAL A 63 8.70 -0.25 0.34
C VAL A 63 9.15 1.18 0.03
N PHE A 64 8.63 2.16 0.76
CA PHE A 64 8.98 3.57 0.61
C PHE A 64 10.37 3.89 1.16
N ALA A 65 10.74 3.36 2.33
CA ALA A 65 12.10 3.49 2.85
C ALA A 65 13.14 2.91 1.88
N TRP A 66 12.89 1.71 1.33
CA TRP A 66 13.78 1.11 0.34
C TRP A 66 13.79 1.92 -0.96
N SER A 67 12.63 2.34 -1.45
CA SER A 67 12.52 3.15 -2.67
C SER A 67 13.20 4.52 -2.53
N ALA A 68 13.16 5.11 -1.33
CA ALA A 68 13.88 6.33 -0.99
C ALA A 68 15.40 6.11 -1.07
N HIS A 69 15.90 5.04 -0.42
CA HIS A 69 17.32 4.70 -0.47
C HIS A 69 17.81 4.46 -1.91
N ARG A 70 17.05 3.73 -2.74
CA ARG A 70 17.42 3.50 -4.15
C ARG A 70 17.40 4.79 -4.97
N ALA A 71 16.40 5.65 -4.78
CA ALA A 71 16.32 6.95 -5.45
C ALA A 71 17.49 7.88 -5.05
N TRP A 72 17.89 7.86 -3.78
CA TRP A 72 19.03 8.64 -3.28
C TRP A 72 20.37 8.14 -3.85
N THR A 73 20.53 6.81 -3.94
CA THR A 73 21.77 6.18 -4.41
C THR A 73 21.87 6.01 -5.93
N GLY A 74 20.85 6.42 -6.69
CA GLY A 74 20.83 6.24 -8.15
C GLY A 74 20.62 4.79 -8.60
N ARG A 75 20.10 3.93 -7.71
CA ARG A 75 19.78 2.54 -8.05
C ARG A 75 18.46 2.47 -8.82
N PRO A 76 18.24 1.42 -9.64
CA PRO A 76 16.97 1.22 -10.35
C PRO A 76 15.76 1.24 -9.41
N ALA A 77 14.56 1.52 -9.92
CA ALA A 77 13.35 1.46 -9.11
C ALA A 77 13.07 0.02 -8.60
N LEU A 78 12.32 -0.11 -7.50
CA LEU A 78 11.78 -1.40 -7.07
C LEU A 78 10.87 -2.00 -8.15
N SER A 79 10.69 -3.31 -8.07
CA SER A 79 9.83 -4.04 -9.00
C SER A 79 8.40 -3.47 -8.97
N PRO A 80 7.79 -3.19 -10.14
CA PRO A 80 6.40 -2.76 -10.23
C PRO A 80 5.42 -3.75 -9.57
N ARG A 81 5.81 -5.03 -9.45
CA ARG A 81 5.04 -6.04 -8.73
C ARG A 81 4.92 -5.73 -7.24
N ILE A 82 6.00 -5.24 -6.63
CA ILE A 82 6.06 -4.95 -5.20
C ILE A 82 5.41 -3.59 -4.93
N THR A 83 5.78 -2.55 -5.70
CA THR A 83 5.25 -1.20 -5.51
C THR A 83 3.76 -1.13 -5.82
N GLY A 84 3.29 -1.84 -6.84
CA GLY A 84 1.86 -1.92 -7.15
C GLY A 84 1.05 -2.73 -6.13
N ALA A 85 1.63 -3.78 -5.52
CA ALA A 85 0.99 -4.49 -4.41
C ALA A 85 0.81 -3.57 -3.19
N ALA A 86 1.88 -2.87 -2.79
CA ALA A 86 1.84 -1.92 -1.68
C ALA A 86 0.83 -0.79 -1.95
N LEU A 87 0.78 -0.27 -3.19
CA LEU A 87 -0.20 0.72 -3.60
C LEU A 87 -1.64 0.17 -3.51
N LEU A 88 -1.91 -1.04 -4.01
CA LEU A 88 -3.23 -1.65 -3.91
C LEU A 88 -3.65 -1.79 -2.45
N TYR A 89 -2.79 -2.33 -1.59
CA TYR A 89 -3.16 -2.61 -0.20
C TYR A 89 -3.41 -1.34 0.59
N ILE A 90 -2.60 -0.29 0.39
CA ILE A 90 -2.85 0.98 1.08
C ILE A 90 -4.09 1.70 0.54
N CYS A 91 -4.39 1.59 -0.76
CA CYS A 91 -5.64 2.08 -1.33
C CYS A 91 -6.85 1.33 -0.75
N ILE A 92 -6.76 0.00 -0.59
CA ILE A 92 -7.79 -0.79 0.11
C ILE A 92 -7.99 -0.25 1.52
N THR A 93 -6.92 -0.06 2.28
CA THR A 93 -6.97 0.48 3.65
C THR A 93 -7.69 1.83 3.72
N GLY A 94 -7.32 2.78 2.87
CA GLY A 94 -7.97 4.09 2.84
C GLY A 94 -9.43 4.02 2.40
N LEU A 95 -9.73 3.29 1.32
CA LEU A 95 -11.09 3.19 0.78
C LEU A 95 -12.04 2.45 1.73
N VAL A 96 -11.62 1.31 2.28
CA VAL A 96 -12.44 0.56 3.25
C VAL A 96 -12.68 1.40 4.50
N PHE A 97 -11.67 2.14 4.98
CA PHE A 97 -11.89 3.03 6.11
C PHE A 97 -12.93 4.10 5.80
N HIS A 98 -12.74 4.89 4.75
CA HIS A 98 -13.58 6.07 4.48
C HIS A 98 -15.00 5.71 4.01
N PHE A 99 -15.16 4.62 3.25
CA PHE A 99 -16.47 4.23 2.68
C PHE A 99 -17.23 3.20 3.52
N VAL A 100 -16.53 2.43 4.35
CA VAL A 100 -17.12 1.35 5.15
C VAL A 100 -17.01 1.68 6.65
N LEU A 101 -15.80 1.76 7.19
CA LEU A 101 -15.61 1.82 8.64
C LEU A 101 -15.94 3.18 9.27
N SER A 102 -15.84 4.29 8.54
CA SER A 102 -16.22 5.62 9.02
C SER A 102 -17.59 6.08 8.52
N ASN A 103 -18.33 5.21 7.83
CA ASN A 103 -19.62 5.53 7.23
C ASN A 103 -20.72 4.75 7.92
N ASP A 104 -21.53 5.41 8.75
CA ASP A 104 -22.61 4.77 9.52
C ASP A 104 -23.67 4.10 8.62
N ALA A 105 -23.83 4.57 7.37
CA ALA A 105 -24.75 3.97 6.40
C ALA A 105 -24.23 2.64 5.80
N SER A 106 -22.98 2.24 6.07
CA SER A 106 -22.40 1.01 5.51
C SER A 106 -22.90 -0.28 6.21
N GLY A 107 -23.44 -0.16 7.42
CA GLY A 107 -23.75 -1.31 8.28
C GLY A 107 -22.54 -1.95 8.96
N PHE A 108 -21.33 -1.43 8.74
CA PHE A 108 -20.06 -1.95 9.26
C PHE A 108 -19.20 -0.88 9.95
N ALA A 109 -19.82 0.21 10.38
CA ALA A 109 -19.12 1.34 10.97
C ALA A 109 -18.42 0.99 12.29
N MET A 110 -17.26 1.61 12.50
CA MET A 110 -16.42 1.54 13.70
C MET A 110 -16.14 2.97 14.19
N THR A 111 -17.21 3.70 14.48
CA THR A 111 -17.22 5.14 14.81
C THR A 111 -17.23 5.42 16.31
N SER A 112 -16.54 4.60 17.10
CA SER A 112 -16.39 4.80 18.55
C SER A 112 -15.66 6.11 18.89
N HIS A 113 -15.87 6.61 20.11
CA HIS A 113 -15.20 7.80 20.62
C HIS A 113 -13.67 7.58 20.61
N ARG A 114 -12.93 8.48 19.96
CA ARG A 114 -11.46 8.43 19.86
C ARG A 114 -10.84 9.56 20.68
N THR A 115 -9.72 9.27 21.32
CA THR A 115 -8.81 10.26 21.88
C THR A 115 -8.16 11.07 20.75
N PRO A 116 -7.58 12.25 21.05
CA PRO A 116 -6.80 13.00 20.08
C PRO A 116 -5.65 12.19 19.45
N LEU A 117 -5.02 11.32 20.26
CA LEU A 117 -3.92 10.45 19.81
C LEU A 117 -4.39 9.42 18.78
N GLU A 118 -5.48 8.70 19.07
CA GLU A 118 -6.09 7.71 18.16
C GLU A 118 -6.62 8.38 16.89
N THR A 119 -7.14 9.61 17.02
CA THR A 119 -7.58 10.41 15.85
C THR A 119 -6.40 10.74 14.94
N ALA A 120 -5.28 11.17 15.51
CA ALA A 120 -4.05 11.43 14.75
C ALA A 120 -3.51 10.16 14.08
N ALA A 121 -3.41 9.06 14.82
CA ALA A 121 -3.00 7.76 14.29
C ALA A 121 -3.90 7.33 13.10
N SER A 122 -5.22 7.44 13.29
CA SER A 122 -6.19 7.09 12.25
C SER A 122 -6.03 7.94 10.99
N GLN A 123 -5.88 9.26 11.11
CA GLN A 123 -5.67 10.14 9.95
C GLN A 123 -4.37 9.85 9.21
N LEU A 124 -3.29 9.55 9.94
CA LEU A 124 -2.01 9.18 9.32
C LEU A 124 -2.15 7.88 8.52
N LEU A 125 -2.75 6.85 9.12
CA LEU A 125 -2.81 5.48 8.56
C LEU A 125 -3.87 5.28 7.48
N HIS A 126 -4.97 6.03 7.51
CA HIS A 126 -6.11 5.86 6.60
C HIS A 126 -6.29 7.00 5.61
N THR A 127 -5.59 8.13 5.78
CA THR A 127 -5.71 9.29 4.88
C THR A 127 -4.35 9.72 4.35
N ALA A 128 -3.41 10.08 5.22
CA ALA A 128 -2.13 10.64 4.79
C ALA A 128 -1.28 9.62 4.01
N THR A 129 -1.12 8.39 4.52
CA THR A 129 -0.31 7.37 3.83
C THR A 129 -0.93 6.85 2.53
N PRO A 130 -2.24 6.56 2.41
CA PRO A 130 -2.83 6.23 1.11
C PRO A 130 -2.68 7.37 0.10
N LEU A 131 -2.92 8.63 0.50
CA LEU A 131 -2.77 9.77 -0.41
C LEU A 131 -1.31 9.93 -0.85
N ALA A 132 -0.35 9.86 0.07
CA ALA A 132 1.06 9.91 -0.27
C ALA A 132 1.46 8.80 -1.25
N ALA A 133 0.90 7.59 -1.10
CA ALA A 133 1.15 6.49 -2.02
C ALA A 133 0.60 6.74 -3.43
N VAL A 134 -0.63 7.25 -3.53
CA VAL A 134 -1.23 7.63 -4.81
C VAL A 134 -0.44 8.76 -5.47
N LEU A 135 0.00 9.76 -4.71
CA LEU A 135 0.83 10.86 -5.21
C LEU A 135 2.21 10.38 -5.69
N ASP A 136 2.93 9.54 -4.92
CA ASP A 136 4.20 8.95 -5.37
C ASP A 136 4.01 8.20 -6.67
N TRP A 137 2.97 7.36 -6.72
CA TRP A 137 2.64 6.63 -7.92
C TRP A 137 2.44 7.62 -9.05
N LEU A 138 1.42 8.48 -9.02
CA LEU A 138 1.05 9.41 -10.10
C LEU A 138 2.21 10.28 -10.61
N PHE A 139 3.05 10.81 -9.72
CA PHE A 139 4.02 11.86 -10.08
C PHE A 139 5.48 11.39 -10.11
N LEU A 140 5.85 10.34 -9.37
CA LEU A 140 7.26 9.99 -9.11
C LEU A 140 7.66 8.60 -9.62
N THR A 141 6.74 7.84 -10.20
CA THR A 141 7.02 6.50 -10.78
C THR A 141 6.95 6.50 -12.32
N ALA A 142 7.63 5.53 -12.92
CA ALA A 142 7.54 5.29 -14.36
C ALA A 142 6.18 4.67 -14.71
N ARG A 143 5.65 5.05 -15.87
CA ARG A 143 4.32 4.64 -16.35
C ARG A 143 4.32 3.32 -17.09
N ALA A 144 3.13 2.75 -17.25
CA ALA A 144 2.89 1.52 -18.00
C ALA A 144 3.80 0.36 -17.53
N THR A 145 4.08 0.33 -16.23
CA THR A 145 4.90 -0.71 -15.60
C THR A 145 4.04 -1.81 -14.99
N PHE A 146 2.75 -1.55 -14.76
CA PHE A 146 1.80 -2.52 -14.24
C PHE A 146 1.23 -3.41 -15.35
N LEU A 147 1.36 -4.72 -15.15
CA LEU A 147 0.82 -5.74 -16.04
C LEU A 147 -0.51 -6.26 -15.49
N VAL A 148 -1.46 -6.62 -16.36
CA VAL A 148 -2.78 -7.13 -15.95
C VAL A 148 -2.66 -8.38 -15.07
N ARG A 149 -1.69 -9.26 -15.37
CA ARG A 149 -1.41 -10.44 -14.52
C ARG A 149 -1.06 -10.08 -13.07
N TYR A 150 -0.55 -8.86 -12.82
CA TYR A 150 -0.26 -8.42 -11.46
C TYR A 150 -1.52 -8.15 -10.65
N ALA A 151 -2.63 -7.74 -11.29
CA ALA A 151 -3.89 -7.52 -10.57
C ALA A 151 -4.37 -8.78 -9.86
N GLY A 152 -4.30 -9.95 -10.52
CA GLY A 152 -4.61 -11.23 -9.90
C GLY A 152 -3.60 -11.63 -8.82
N LEU A 153 -2.30 -11.42 -9.07
CA LEU A 153 -1.25 -11.75 -8.09
C LEU A 153 -1.33 -10.89 -6.82
N TRP A 154 -1.72 -9.62 -6.93
CA TRP A 154 -1.86 -8.74 -5.77
C TRP A 154 -3.02 -9.16 -4.88
N LEU A 155 -4.07 -9.80 -5.41
CA LEU A 155 -5.14 -10.33 -4.57
C LEU A 155 -4.71 -11.51 -3.68
N ALA A 156 -3.56 -12.12 -3.92
CA ALA A 156 -3.07 -13.22 -3.10
C ALA A 156 -3.07 -12.85 -1.61
N TYR A 157 -2.62 -11.64 -1.25
CA TYR A 157 -2.55 -11.26 0.15
C TYR A 157 -3.91 -10.95 0.80
N PRO A 158 -4.82 -10.14 0.21
CA PRO A 158 -6.20 -10.02 0.71
C PRO A 158 -6.93 -11.37 0.82
N ILE A 159 -6.72 -12.29 -0.14
CA ILE A 159 -7.31 -13.63 -0.10
C ILE A 159 -6.74 -14.45 1.06
N LEU A 160 -5.43 -14.38 1.32
CA LEU A 160 -4.79 -15.05 2.46
C LEU A 160 -5.12 -14.40 3.81
N TYR A 161 -5.43 -13.10 3.83
CA TYR A 161 -5.83 -12.38 5.03
C TYR A 161 -7.18 -12.89 5.58
N LEU A 162 -8.12 -13.25 4.71
CA LEU A 162 -9.42 -13.78 5.12
C LEU A 162 -9.32 -15.02 6.03
N PRO A 163 -8.71 -16.15 5.60
CA PRO A 163 -8.57 -17.30 6.48
C PRO A 163 -7.71 -16.99 7.71
N PHE A 164 -6.70 -16.12 7.62
CA PHE A 164 -5.97 -15.66 8.80
C PHE A 164 -6.90 -15.01 9.84
N ALA A 165 -7.75 -14.07 9.43
CA ALA A 165 -8.68 -13.37 10.31
C ALA A 165 -9.71 -14.33 10.92
N LEU A 166 -10.22 -15.29 10.14
CA LEU A 166 -11.18 -16.29 10.60
C LEU A 166 -10.56 -17.28 11.57
N ILE A 167 -9.36 -17.80 11.26
CA ILE A 167 -8.63 -18.71 12.15
C ILE A 167 -8.31 -18.01 13.47
N ARG A 168 -7.83 -16.76 13.43
CA ARG A 168 -7.59 -15.96 14.64
C ARG A 168 -8.85 -15.85 15.48
N GLY A 169 -9.98 -15.48 14.88
CA GLY A 169 -11.25 -15.38 15.59
C GLY A 169 -11.68 -16.72 16.20
N ALA A 170 -11.55 -17.82 15.47
CA ALA A 170 -11.89 -19.16 15.94
C ALA A 170 -11.01 -19.64 17.12
N LEU A 171 -9.75 -19.21 17.17
CA LEU A 171 -8.82 -19.53 18.26
C LEU A 171 -9.10 -18.72 19.55
N LEU A 172 -9.81 -17.60 19.44
CA LEU A 172 -10.21 -16.78 20.59
C LEU A 172 -11.59 -17.20 21.11
N ALA A 173 -11.80 -17.02 22.41
CA ALA A 173 -13.08 -17.34 23.04
C ALA A 173 -14.21 -16.44 22.49
N PRO A 174 -15.43 -16.98 22.28
CA PRO A 174 -16.60 -16.16 21.95
C PRO A 174 -16.81 -15.04 22.96
N GLY A 175 -17.16 -13.84 22.47
CA GLY A 175 -17.31 -12.64 23.30
C GLY A 175 -16.00 -11.91 23.65
N THR A 176 -14.84 -12.35 23.13
CA THR A 176 -13.59 -11.59 23.26
C THR A 176 -13.66 -10.29 22.44
N ASP A 177 -13.36 -9.16 23.05
CA ASP A 177 -13.34 -7.86 22.37
C ASP A 177 -12.35 -7.83 21.20
N GLY A 178 -12.85 -7.60 19.98
CA GLY A 178 -12.02 -7.62 18.77
C GLY A 178 -11.54 -9.03 18.39
N ARG A 179 -12.34 -10.05 18.69
CA ARG A 179 -12.17 -11.43 18.23
C ARG A 179 -11.94 -11.51 16.72
N TYR A 180 -12.77 -10.80 15.95
CA TYR A 180 -12.55 -10.55 14.54
C TYR A 180 -12.01 -9.13 14.34
N PRO A 181 -11.00 -8.91 13.48
CA PRO A 181 -10.46 -7.57 13.27
C PRO A 181 -11.47 -6.59 12.67
N TYR A 182 -12.46 -7.06 11.93
CA TYR A 182 -13.43 -6.18 11.26
C TYR A 182 -14.85 -6.71 11.43
N PRO A 183 -15.86 -5.83 11.57
CA PRO A 183 -17.26 -6.24 11.73
C PRO A 183 -17.76 -7.03 10.51
N PHE A 184 -17.36 -6.65 9.30
CA PHE A 184 -17.69 -7.42 8.08
C PHE A 184 -17.04 -8.80 8.00
N LEU A 185 -16.09 -9.12 8.90
CA LEU A 185 -15.49 -10.44 9.08
C LEU A 185 -15.98 -11.15 10.35
N ASP A 186 -16.93 -10.55 11.08
CA ASP A 186 -17.42 -11.09 12.34
C ASP A 186 -18.40 -12.24 12.10
N VAL A 187 -17.95 -13.46 12.36
CA VAL A 187 -18.75 -14.68 12.21
C VAL A 187 -19.88 -14.72 13.23
N ASP A 188 -19.70 -14.12 14.41
CA ASP A 188 -20.72 -14.12 15.46
C ASP A 188 -21.90 -13.20 15.04
N LEU A 189 -21.64 -12.17 14.21
CA LEU A 189 -22.68 -11.29 13.64
C LEU A 189 -23.31 -11.83 12.36
N HIS A 190 -22.53 -12.49 11.50
CA HIS A 190 -22.95 -12.77 10.12
C HIS A 190 -23.08 -14.26 9.77
N GLY A 191 -22.55 -15.16 10.60
CA GLY A 191 -22.36 -16.55 10.22
C GLY A 191 -21.40 -16.72 9.04
N TYR A 192 -21.03 -17.96 8.73
CA TYR A 192 -20.11 -18.24 7.62
C TYR A 192 -20.69 -17.91 6.24
N ASP A 193 -22.00 -17.98 6.07
CA ASP A 193 -22.68 -17.61 4.83
C ASP A 193 -22.63 -16.09 4.58
N GLY A 194 -22.83 -15.28 5.62
CA GLY A 194 -22.64 -13.84 5.56
C GLY A 194 -21.19 -13.46 5.29
N ILE A 195 -20.23 -14.13 5.94
CA ILE A 195 -18.80 -13.93 5.65
C ILE A 195 -18.47 -14.28 4.19
N ALA A 196 -19.00 -15.37 3.65
CA ALA A 196 -18.77 -15.75 2.25
C ALA A 196 -19.30 -14.67 1.28
N ARG A 197 -20.49 -14.10 1.54
CA ARG A 197 -21.05 -13.00 0.74
C ARG A 197 -20.18 -11.75 0.81
N ASN A 198 -19.79 -11.34 2.02
CA ASN A 198 -18.89 -10.20 2.22
C ASN A 198 -17.56 -10.42 1.49
N ALA A 199 -16.95 -11.59 1.61
CA ALA A 199 -15.70 -11.93 0.95
C ALA A 199 -15.78 -11.81 -0.58
N VAL A 200 -16.90 -12.24 -1.19
CA VAL A 200 -17.12 -12.08 -2.64
C VAL A 200 -17.24 -10.60 -3.02
N VAL A 201 -18.00 -9.81 -2.27
CA VAL A 201 -18.20 -8.38 -2.54
C VAL A 201 -16.88 -7.61 -2.43
N PHE A 202 -16.16 -7.75 -1.31
CA PHE A 202 -14.87 -7.09 -1.10
C PHE A 202 -13.82 -7.62 -2.08
N GLY A 203 -13.76 -8.93 -2.32
CA GLY A 203 -12.83 -9.54 -3.28
C GLY A 203 -13.01 -8.99 -4.70
N LEU A 204 -14.26 -8.87 -5.17
CA LEU A 204 -14.56 -8.26 -6.46
C LEU A 204 -14.20 -6.78 -6.50
N ALA A 205 -14.53 -6.01 -5.46
CA ALA A 205 -14.18 -4.59 -5.37
C ALA A 205 -12.66 -4.38 -5.41
N PHE A 206 -11.90 -5.19 -4.67
CA PHE A 206 -10.43 -5.14 -4.68
C PHE A 206 -9.85 -5.54 -6.03
N TYR A 207 -10.46 -6.52 -6.72
CA TYR A 207 -10.05 -6.89 -8.07
C TYR A 207 -10.27 -5.74 -9.06
N VAL A 208 -11.45 -5.12 -9.03
CA VAL A 208 -11.79 -3.96 -9.86
C VAL A 208 -10.82 -2.81 -9.58
N LEU A 209 -10.50 -2.54 -8.32
CA LEU A 209 -9.50 -1.54 -7.94
C LEU A 209 -8.12 -1.87 -8.51
N ALA A 210 -7.67 -3.14 -8.42
CA ALA A 210 -6.41 -3.57 -8.99
C ALA A 210 -6.37 -3.38 -10.52
N LEU A 211 -7.44 -3.72 -11.22
CA LEU A 211 -7.58 -3.48 -12.67
C LEU A 211 -7.58 -1.98 -13.00
N ALA A 212 -8.28 -1.16 -12.20
CA ALA A 212 -8.30 0.28 -12.36
C ALA A 212 -6.90 0.87 -12.21
N LEU A 213 -6.12 0.46 -11.20
CA LEU A 213 -4.73 0.89 -11.04
C LEU A 213 -3.86 0.50 -12.24
N VAL A 214 -4.03 -0.73 -12.78
CA VAL A 214 -3.32 -1.15 -14.00
C VAL A 214 -3.71 -0.29 -15.21
N LEU A 215 -5.00 0.01 -15.39
CA LEU A 215 -5.48 0.84 -16.49
C LEU A 215 -4.96 2.29 -16.38
N LEU A 216 -5.12 2.89 -15.20
CA LEU A 216 -4.66 4.24 -14.90
C LEU A 216 -3.14 4.40 -15.06
N ASP A 217 -2.36 3.38 -14.70
CA ASP A 217 -0.90 3.38 -14.87
C ASP A 217 -0.49 3.51 -16.35
N ARG A 218 -1.31 2.99 -17.27
CA ARG A 218 -1.09 3.06 -18.72
C ARG A 218 -1.45 4.42 -19.30
N ILE A 219 -2.55 5.03 -18.84
CA ILE A 219 -3.11 6.24 -19.48
C ILE A 219 -2.59 7.57 -18.91
N ARG A 220 -2.01 7.59 -17.70
CA ARG A 220 -1.59 8.86 -17.05
C ARG A 220 -0.53 9.62 -17.89
N PRO A 221 -0.40 10.97 -17.84
CA PRO A 221 0.45 11.79 -18.74
C PRO A 221 1.99 11.70 -18.52
N ARG A 222 2.80 12.06 -19.55
CA ARG A 222 4.30 12.18 -19.47
C ARG A 222 4.59 13.52 -18.85
N LEU A 223 4.88 13.52 -17.55
CA LEU A 223 5.60 14.62 -16.93
C LEU A 223 7.00 14.60 -17.57
N GLY A 224 7.25 15.65 -18.36
CA GLY A 224 8.17 15.63 -19.51
C GLY A 224 9.62 15.28 -19.20
N SER A 225 10.21 14.51 -20.10
CA SER A 225 11.62 14.71 -20.46
C SER A 225 11.62 15.93 -21.38
N SER A 226 12.08 17.09 -20.91
CA SER A 226 12.47 18.17 -21.83
C SER A 226 13.46 17.57 -22.82
N ARG A 227 13.03 17.44 -24.07
CA ARG A 227 13.92 17.16 -25.19
C ARG A 227 14.84 18.37 -25.26
N ALA A 228 16.10 18.23 -24.86
CA ALA A 228 17.08 19.27 -25.12
C ALA A 228 17.05 19.56 -26.63
N PRO A 229 17.02 20.84 -27.05
CA PRO A 229 17.05 21.17 -28.46
C PRO A 229 18.31 20.53 -29.05
N ALA A 230 18.14 19.77 -30.13
CA ALA A 230 19.26 19.28 -30.90
C ALA A 230 20.08 20.50 -31.31
N THR A 231 21.29 20.63 -30.76
CA THR A 231 22.29 21.54 -31.28
C THR A 231 22.56 21.10 -32.72
N ASP A 232 21.98 21.85 -33.64
CA ASP A 232 22.29 21.78 -35.06
C ASP A 232 23.73 22.28 -35.20
N GLN A 233 24.68 21.36 -35.12
CA GLN A 233 26.05 21.57 -35.55
C GLN A 233 26.20 20.91 -36.91
N MET A 234 26.34 21.74 -37.94
CA MET A 234 27.26 21.53 -39.06
C MET A 234 27.21 22.75 -39.98
N PRO A 235 28.28 23.02 -40.76
CA PRO A 235 29.69 23.02 -40.43
C PRO A 235 30.30 24.45 -40.49
#